data_AF-A0A2V4VEL3-F1
#
_entry.id   AF-A0A2V4VEL3-F1
#
_cell.length_a   1.000
_cell.length_b   1.000
_cell.length_c   1.000
_cell.angle_alpha   90.00
_cell.angle_beta   90.00
_cell.angle_gamma   90.00
#
_symmetry.space_group_name_H-M   'P 1'
#
loop_
_entity.id
_entity.type
_entity.pdbx_description
1 polymer ?
#
loop_
_entity_poly.entity_id
_entity_poly.type
_entity_poly.pdbx_seq_one_letter_code
_entity_poly.pdbx_strand_id
1 'polypeptide(L)'
;MKKKILSLSIVAAVLLVPISHAMAQNSATSGSVDLTNVITENQLTKFTSGVVSPAVDVGGGTWDYGTSWVFPLSKKVWSNYNHQTKIHSSTASIGTQILRSGQVNAGTTSYASAIGGASEDTHAYWNVYESK
;
A
#
# COMPACT_ATOMS: atom_id res chain seq x y z
N MET A 1 -54.27 -64.20 -0.12
CA MET A 1 -52.86 -64.54 -0.47
C MET A 1 -52.53 -63.71 -1.72
N LYS A 2 -51.50 -62.85 -1.86
CA LYS A 2 -50.19 -62.70 -1.22
C LYS A 2 -49.84 -61.18 -1.16
N LYS A 3 -49.21 -60.74 -0.07
CA LYS A 3 -48.65 -59.39 0.14
C LYS A 3 -47.34 -59.25 -0.67
N LYS A 4 -47.05 -58.06 -1.21
CA LYS A 4 -45.68 -57.56 -1.45
C LYS A 4 -45.62 -56.05 -1.23
N ILE A 5 -44.61 -55.65 -0.46
CA ILE A 5 -44.26 -54.31 0.03
C ILE A 5 -43.07 -53.80 -0.83
N LEU A 6 -42.72 -52.51 -0.67
CA LEU A 6 -41.51 -51.77 -1.12
C LEU A 6 -41.68 -51.01 -2.47
N SER A 7 -41.21 -49.77 -2.66
CA SER A 7 -40.22 -48.99 -1.90
C SER A 7 -40.34 -47.48 -2.17
N LEU A 8 -39.85 -46.71 -1.20
CA LEU A 8 -39.72 -45.26 -1.12
C LEU A 8 -38.51 -44.77 -1.96
N SER A 9 -38.61 -43.62 -2.64
CA SER A 9 -37.44 -42.85 -3.10
C SER A 9 -37.79 -41.37 -3.23
N ILE A 10 -37.49 -40.60 -2.19
CA ILE A 10 -37.47 -39.13 -2.23
C ILE A 10 -36.10 -38.74 -2.82
N VAL A 11 -36.08 -38.16 -4.01
CA VAL A 11 -34.86 -37.55 -4.56
C VAL A 11 -34.79 -36.13 -4.06
N ALA A 12 -33.97 -35.90 -3.03
CA ALA A 12 -33.59 -34.56 -2.60
C ALA A 12 -32.52 -34.02 -3.56
N ALA A 13 -32.89 -33.07 -4.42
CA ALA A 13 -31.95 -32.35 -5.26
C ALA A 13 -31.17 -31.34 -4.40
N VAL A 14 -29.93 -31.65 -4.06
CA VAL A 14 -29.00 -30.73 -3.40
C VAL A 14 -28.51 -29.72 -4.44
N LEU A 15 -28.91 -28.46 -4.30
CA LEU A 15 -28.41 -27.35 -5.10
C LEU A 15 -26.94 -27.10 -4.72
N LEU A 16 -26.00 -27.39 -5.63
CA LEU A 16 -24.63 -26.93 -5.52
C LEU A 16 -24.59 -25.40 -5.66
N VAL A 17 -24.36 -24.69 -4.56
CA VAL A 17 -23.96 -23.29 -4.62
C VAL A 17 -22.46 -23.27 -4.91
N PRO A 18 -21.96 -22.54 -5.91
CA PRO A 18 -20.53 -22.36 -6.08
C PRO A 18 -20.01 -21.54 -4.89
N ILE A 19 -19.20 -22.17 -4.04
CA ILE A 19 -18.47 -21.46 -3.00
C ILE A 19 -17.42 -20.63 -3.73
N SER A 20 -17.69 -19.33 -3.90
CA SER A 20 -16.71 -18.35 -4.30
C SER A 20 -15.64 -18.28 -3.22
N HIS A 21 -14.58 -19.07 -3.36
CA HIS A 21 -13.40 -18.97 -2.52
C HIS A 21 -12.61 -17.74 -2.98
N ALA A 22 -12.81 -16.61 -2.30
CA ALA A 22 -11.89 -15.48 -2.44
C ALA A 22 -10.54 -15.92 -1.86
N MET A 23 -9.53 -16.02 -2.73
CA MET A 23 -8.16 -16.31 -2.31
C MET A 23 -7.63 -15.09 -1.56
N ALA A 24 -7.27 -15.25 -0.29
CA ALA A 24 -6.55 -14.22 0.45
C ALA A 24 -5.17 -14.01 -0.20
N GLN A 25 -5.01 -12.94 -0.96
CA GLN A 25 -3.70 -12.53 -1.46
C GLN A 25 -2.87 -12.11 -0.24
N ASN A 26 -1.76 -12.82 0.01
CA ASN A 26 -0.81 -12.46 1.05
C ASN A 26 -0.09 -11.16 0.63
N SER A 27 -0.75 -10.03 0.88
CA SER A 27 -0.22 -8.71 0.58
C SER A 27 1.01 -8.44 1.43
N ALA A 28 2.03 -7.81 0.83
CA ALA A 28 3.22 -7.39 1.56
C ALA A 28 2.81 -6.53 2.79
N THR A 29 3.51 -6.70 3.90
CA THR A 29 3.24 -5.95 5.14
C THR A 29 4.09 -4.68 5.26
N SER A 30 5.02 -4.48 4.34
CA SER A 30 5.84 -3.27 4.25
C SER A 30 6.40 -3.10 2.83
N GLY A 31 6.85 -1.90 2.52
CA GLY A 31 7.55 -1.60 1.28
C GLY A 31 8.33 -0.30 1.36
N SER A 32 9.26 -0.14 0.41
CA SER A 32 10.17 1.00 0.35
C SER A 32 10.54 1.35 -1.09
N VAL A 33 10.78 2.63 -1.35
CA VAL A 33 11.33 3.11 -2.62
C VAL A 33 12.49 4.07 -2.34
N ASP A 34 13.59 3.87 -3.07
CA ASP A 34 14.71 4.81 -3.15
C ASP A 34 14.38 5.90 -4.18
N LEU A 35 14.41 7.14 -3.71
CA LEU A 35 14.10 8.36 -4.46
C LEU A 35 15.34 9.27 -4.59
N THR A 36 16.52 8.78 -4.22
CA THR A 36 17.77 9.58 -4.16
C THR A 36 18.09 10.25 -5.49
N ASN A 37 17.92 9.51 -6.58
CA ASN A 37 18.24 9.96 -7.95
C ASN A 37 17.00 10.40 -8.75
N VAL A 38 15.85 10.63 -8.12
CA VAL A 38 14.65 11.12 -8.79
C VAL A 38 14.75 12.64 -8.95
N ILE A 39 15.04 13.09 -10.17
CA ILE A 39 15.17 14.53 -10.49
C ILE A 39 13.79 15.11 -10.73
N THR A 40 13.36 16.02 -9.85
CA THR A 40 12.13 16.80 -10.04
C THR A 40 12.43 17.97 -10.98
N GLU A 41 11.51 18.23 -11.91
CA GLU A 41 11.74 19.06 -13.10
C GLU A 41 12.16 20.50 -12.77
N ASN A 42 13.47 20.77 -12.81
CA ASN A 42 14.03 22.04 -13.27
C ASN A 42 15.40 21.84 -13.93
N GLN A 43 15.62 20.71 -14.60
CA GLN A 43 16.78 20.52 -15.47
C GLN A 43 16.27 20.03 -16.82
N LEU A 44 16.36 20.92 -17.79
CA LEU A 44 16.03 20.69 -19.19
C LEU A 44 16.71 19.41 -19.69
N THR A 45 15.94 18.61 -20.43
CA THR A 45 16.33 17.45 -21.24
C THR A 45 16.39 16.08 -20.54
N LYS A 46 15.29 15.33 -20.73
CA LYS A 46 15.25 13.89 -20.99
C LYS A 46 15.96 13.02 -19.96
N PHE A 47 15.32 12.68 -18.83
CA PHE A 47 15.30 11.34 -18.21
C PHE A 47 14.25 11.35 -17.08
N THR A 48 13.19 10.54 -17.24
CA THR A 48 12.15 10.15 -16.25
C THR A 48 11.54 11.28 -15.41
N SER A 49 10.34 11.73 -15.82
CA SER A 49 9.40 12.59 -15.09
C SER A 49 9.39 12.30 -13.58
N GLY A 50 10.08 13.13 -12.79
CA GLY A 50 10.22 13.01 -11.33
C GLY A 50 8.99 13.48 -10.55
N VAL A 51 7.80 13.04 -10.98
CA VAL A 51 6.59 13.00 -10.16
C VAL A 51 6.09 11.56 -10.24
N VAL A 52 6.46 10.73 -9.28
CA VAL A 52 5.85 9.40 -9.12
C VAL A 52 4.51 9.60 -8.42
N SER A 53 3.48 10.02 -9.16
CA SER A 53 2.11 10.03 -8.65
C SER A 53 1.18 9.86 -9.85
N PRO A 54 0.56 8.68 -9.95
CA PRO A 54 -0.62 8.40 -9.13
C PRO A 54 -0.32 7.45 -7.98
N ALA A 55 -1.10 7.58 -6.90
CA ALA A 55 -1.04 6.66 -5.77
C ALA A 55 -1.08 5.20 -6.25
N VAL A 56 -0.24 4.35 -5.66
CA VAL A 56 -0.09 2.94 -6.04
C VAL A 56 -0.76 2.04 -5.03
N ASP A 57 -1.42 0.98 -5.49
CA ASP A 57 -2.02 -0.02 -4.60
C ASP A 57 -0.98 -1.05 -4.19
N VAL A 58 -0.60 -1.04 -2.90
CA VAL A 58 0.42 -1.90 -2.30
C VAL A 58 0.01 -2.31 -0.90
N GLY A 59 0.32 -3.55 -0.52
CA GLY A 59 0.03 -4.05 0.83
C GLY A 59 -1.44 -4.12 1.22
N GLY A 60 -2.37 -4.03 0.25
CA GLY A 60 -3.81 -3.94 0.51
C GLY A 60 -4.32 -2.53 0.80
N GLY A 61 -3.46 -1.52 0.66
CA GLY A 61 -3.79 -0.10 0.80
C GLY A 61 -3.27 0.72 -0.39
N THR A 62 -3.48 2.03 -0.32
CA THR A 62 -3.08 2.99 -1.35
C THR A 62 -1.93 3.85 -0.82
N TRP A 63 -0.86 3.96 -1.60
CA TRP A 63 0.37 4.65 -1.23
C TRP A 63 0.71 5.77 -2.21
N ASP A 64 0.79 7.00 -1.70
CA ASP A 64 1.25 8.20 -2.38
C ASP A 64 2.62 8.61 -1.80
N TYR A 65 3.65 8.58 -2.62
CA TYR A 65 5.01 8.92 -2.21
C TYR A 65 5.74 9.69 -3.30
N GLY A 66 6.78 10.41 -2.92
CA GLY A 66 7.60 11.08 -3.91
C GLY A 66 8.60 12.05 -3.31
N THR A 67 9.24 12.80 -4.21
CA THR A 67 10.15 13.89 -3.87
C THR A 67 9.82 15.13 -4.70
N SER A 68 10.21 16.30 -4.21
CA SER A 68 10.04 17.59 -4.90
C SER A 68 11.18 18.53 -4.53
N TRP A 69 11.62 19.34 -5.49
CA TRP A 69 12.62 20.37 -5.26
C TRP A 69 12.10 21.45 -4.31
N VAL A 70 12.95 21.88 -3.39
CA VAL A 70 12.70 23.01 -2.50
C VAL A 70 13.86 24.00 -2.66
N PHE A 71 13.59 25.14 -3.28
CA PHE A 71 14.58 26.18 -3.49
C PHE A 71 15.20 26.64 -2.15
N PRO A 72 16.51 26.91 -2.06
CA PRO A 72 17.50 26.94 -3.15
C PRO A 72 18.33 25.66 -3.39
N LEU A 73 18.50 24.78 -2.41
CA LEU A 73 19.37 23.58 -2.52
C LEU A 73 18.83 22.40 -1.70
N SER A 74 17.52 22.36 -1.49
CA SER A 74 16.86 21.33 -0.70
C SER A 74 15.91 20.51 -1.58
N LYS A 75 15.52 19.35 -1.08
CA LYS A 75 14.37 18.61 -1.60
C LYS A 75 13.53 18.13 -0.44
N LYS A 76 12.23 18.02 -0.71
CA LYS A 76 11.25 17.40 0.17
C LYS A 76 11.01 15.97 -0.29
N VAL A 77 10.84 15.06 0.65
CA VAL A 77 10.33 13.71 0.42
C VAL A 77 9.04 13.53 1.20
N TRP A 78 8.09 12.75 0.68
CA TRP A 78 6.88 12.37 1.39
C TRP A 78 6.54 10.89 1.20
N SER A 79 5.77 10.39 2.17
CA SER A 79 5.15 9.08 2.16
C SER A 79 3.80 9.17 2.86
N ASN A 80 2.73 8.95 2.11
CA ASN A 80 1.34 9.03 2.53
C ASN A 80 0.68 7.69 2.26
N TYR A 81 0.34 6.94 3.30
CA TYR A 81 -0.21 5.59 3.13
C TYR A 81 -1.57 5.47 3.81
N ASN A 82 -2.55 4.89 3.11
CA ASN A 82 -3.87 4.58 3.65
C ASN A 82 -4.15 3.10 3.48
N HIS A 83 -4.49 2.43 4.58
CA HIS A 83 -5.01 1.07 4.56
C HIS A 83 -6.41 1.02 5.19
N GLN A 84 -7.40 0.55 4.43
CA GLN A 84 -8.82 0.63 4.84
C GLN A 84 -9.16 -0.24 6.05
N THR A 85 -8.48 -1.39 6.22
CA THR A 85 -8.86 -2.40 7.23
C THR A 85 -7.81 -2.71 8.30
N LYS A 86 -6.60 -2.15 8.22
CA LYS A 86 -5.48 -2.47 9.12
C LYS A 86 -4.81 -1.22 9.65
N ILE A 87 -4.23 -1.34 10.84
CA ILE A 87 -3.33 -0.32 11.41
C ILE A 87 -2.11 -0.21 10.50
N HIS A 88 -1.64 1.00 10.25
CA HIS A 88 -0.55 1.23 9.31
C HIS A 88 0.28 2.45 9.67
N SER A 89 1.41 2.65 9.00
CA SER A 89 2.27 3.82 9.18
C SER A 89 3.02 4.16 7.90
N SER A 90 3.53 5.39 7.82
CA SER A 90 4.42 5.85 6.76
C SER A 90 5.68 6.47 7.32
N THR A 91 6.76 6.47 6.53
CA THR A 91 8.03 7.11 6.88
C THR A 91 8.62 7.78 5.65
N ALA A 92 9.19 8.96 5.85
CA ALA A 92 9.95 9.69 4.85
C ALA A 92 11.34 10.00 5.41
N SER A 93 12.39 9.67 4.65
CA SER A 93 13.78 9.81 5.06
C SER A 93 14.57 10.58 4.02
N ILE A 94 15.35 11.56 4.46
CA ILE A 94 16.29 12.30 3.62
C ILE A 94 17.54 12.69 4.40
N GLY A 95 18.70 12.18 3.99
CA GLY A 95 19.95 12.34 4.73
C GLY A 95 19.79 11.88 6.17
N THR A 96 20.04 12.78 7.13
CA THR A 96 19.86 12.52 8.57
C THR A 96 18.42 12.73 9.07
N GLN A 97 17.51 13.26 8.25
CA GLN A 97 16.15 13.58 8.63
C GLN A 97 15.24 12.36 8.40
N ILE A 98 14.62 11.85 9.47
CA ILE A 98 13.68 10.73 9.39
C ILE A 98 12.39 11.14 10.10
N LEU A 99 11.30 11.28 9.34
CA LEU A 99 9.97 11.51 9.91
C LEU A 99 9.11 10.25 9.79
N ARG A 100 8.52 9.84 10.91
CA ARG A 100 7.58 8.73 11.02
C ARG A 100 6.21 9.25 11.41
N SER A 101 5.15 8.78 10.77
CA SER A 101 3.78 9.17 11.13
C SER A 101 3.33 8.64 12.50
N GLY A 102 3.97 7.59 13.00
CA GLY A 102 3.40 6.70 14.02
C GLY A 102 2.36 5.74 13.42
N GLN A 103 1.85 4.82 14.23
CA GLN A 103 0.77 3.93 13.83
C GLN A 103 -0.56 4.69 13.82
N VAL A 104 -1.29 4.62 12.72
CA VAL A 104 -2.64 5.19 12.58
C VAL A 104 -3.67 4.08 12.37
N ASN A 105 -4.90 4.35 12.77
CA ASN A 105 -6.00 3.40 12.66
C ASN A 105 -6.37 3.13 11.19
N ALA A 106 -6.99 1.97 10.96
CA ALA A 106 -7.57 1.60 9.68
C ALA A 106 -8.55 2.67 9.15
N GLY A 107 -8.54 2.89 7.82
CA GLY A 107 -9.42 3.84 7.14
C GLY A 107 -9.01 5.31 7.29
N THR A 108 -7.89 5.59 7.94
CA THR A 108 -7.25 6.92 7.95
C THR A 108 -5.99 6.91 7.08
N THR A 109 -5.41 8.08 6.83
CA THR A 109 -4.15 8.20 6.08
C THR A 109 -3.02 8.56 7.05
N SER A 110 -1.94 7.79 7.01
CA SER A 110 -0.66 8.13 7.63
C SER A 110 0.11 9.12 6.75
N TYR A 111 0.66 10.17 7.35
CA TYR A 111 1.43 11.20 6.64
C TYR A 111 2.83 11.33 7.22
N ALA A 112 3.84 11.32 6.35
CA ALA A 112 5.22 11.59 6.70
C ALA A 112 5.89 12.42 5.60
N SER A 113 6.63 13.47 5.97
CA SER A 113 7.45 14.23 5.05
C SER A 113 8.67 14.80 5.74
N ALA A 114 9.80 14.81 5.05
CA ALA A 114 11.04 15.40 5.54
C ALA A 114 11.68 16.29 4.45
N ILE A 115 12.46 17.28 4.87
CA ILE A 115 13.22 18.16 3.98
C ILE A 115 14.71 18.00 4.33
N GLY A 116 15.53 17.87 3.31
CA GLY A 116 16.98 17.75 3.45
C GLY A 116 17.70 18.31 2.22
N GLY A 117 19.02 18.11 2.16
CA GLY A 117 19.83 18.54 1.03
C GLY A 117 19.42 17.86 -0.28
N ALA A 118 19.53 18.58 -1.39
CA ALA A 118 19.16 18.07 -2.72
C ALA A 118 19.89 16.77 -3.13
N SER A 119 21.13 16.61 -2.70
CA SER A 119 21.98 15.46 -3.02
C SER A 119 21.91 14.32 -2.00
N GLU A 120 21.07 14.44 -0.97
CA GLU A 120 21.01 13.46 0.13
C GLU A 120 20.27 12.18 -0.27
N ASP A 121 20.66 11.07 0.34
CA ASP A 121 19.97 9.78 0.25
C ASP A 121 18.51 9.95 0.66
N THR A 122 17.56 9.49 -0.16
CA THR A 122 16.14 9.80 -0.01
C THR A 122 15.28 8.58 -0.19
N HIS A 123 14.41 8.30 0.79
CA HIS A 123 13.61 7.09 0.80
C HIS A 123 12.20 7.36 1.33
N ALA A 124 11.23 6.61 0.80
CA ALA A 124 9.86 6.58 1.30
C ALA A 124 9.49 5.13 1.67
N TYR A 125 8.76 4.97 2.78
CA TYR A 125 8.37 3.66 3.31
C TYR A 125 6.91 3.67 3.74
N TRP A 126 6.30 2.48 3.72
CA TRP A 126 5.00 2.19 4.34
C TRP A 126 5.05 0.86 5.10
N ASN A 127 4.21 0.73 6.12
CA ASN A 127 4.06 -0.50 6.91
C ASN A 127 2.60 -0.73 7.27
N VAL A 128 2.22 -2.00 7.34
CA VAL A 128 0.92 -2.50 7.82
C VAL A 128 1.17 -3.40 9.02
N TYR A 129 0.31 -3.31 10.02
CA TYR A 129 0.38 -4.08 11.25
C TYR A 129 -0.90 -4.90 11.42
N GLU A 130 -0.75 -6.12 11.92
CA GLU A 130 -1.89 -6.91 12.35
C GLU A 130 -2.55 -6.27 13.59
N SER A 131 -3.88 -6.28 13.63
CA SER A 131 -4.63 -5.89 14.82
C SER A 131 -4.28 -6.86 15.96
N LYS A 132 -3.90 -6.32 17.12
CA LYS A 132 -3.68 -7.10 18.35
C LYS A 132 -4.99 -7.66 18.89
#